data_AF-A0ABD4USK1-F1
#
_entry.id   AF-A0ABD4USK1-F1
#
_cell.length_a   1.000
_cell.length_b   1.000
_cell.length_c   1.000
_cell.angle_alpha   90.00
_cell.angle_beta   90.00
_cell.angle_gamma   90.00
#
_symmetry.space_group_name_H-M   'P 1'
#
loop_
_entity.id
_entity.type
_entity.pdbx_description
1 polymer ?
#
loop_
_entity_poly.entity_id
_entity_poly.type
_entity_poly.pdbx_seq_one_letter_code
_entity_poly.pdbx_strand_id
1 'polypeptide(L)'
;SDGLAARGTYDQQIAALERNEHAQQRRFDLSDLRYKNGVDSYLSVLTAQTDLYAAQQSLISARLARWTNLVDLYRALGGGWIQRAGETPRAPDAPVDYQTATNG
;
A
#
# COMPACT_ATOMS: atom_id res chain seq x y z
N SER A 1 -17.82 8.57 -10.12
CA SER A 1 -18.32 7.26 -9.64
C SER A 1 -17.19 6.25 -9.46
N ASP A 2 -16.25 6.13 -10.41
CA ASP A 2 -15.24 5.06 -10.43
C ASP A 2 -14.19 5.09 -9.30
N GLY A 3 -13.71 6.25 -8.87
CA GLY A 3 -12.68 6.35 -7.80
C GLY A 3 -13.15 5.88 -6.42
N LEU A 4 -14.45 6.02 -6.11
CA LEU A 4 -15.02 5.55 -4.84
C LEU A 4 -15.21 4.03 -4.83
N ALA A 5 -15.56 3.44 -5.98
CA ALA A 5 -15.68 2.00 -6.14
C ALA A 5 -14.31 1.31 -6.03
N ALA A 6 -13.26 1.87 -6.65
CA ALA A 6 -11.89 1.37 -6.52
C ALA A 6 -11.41 1.37 -5.06
N ARG A 7 -11.66 2.46 -4.31
CA ARG A 7 -11.32 2.56 -2.88
C ARG A 7 -11.99 1.48 -2.05
N GLY A 8 -13.29 1.24 -2.26
CA GLY A 8 -14.03 0.20 -1.54
C GLY A 8 -13.47 -1.21 -1.76
N THR A 9 -13.05 -1.52 -3.00
CA THR A 9 -12.43 -2.81 -3.34
C THR A 9 -11.07 -3.00 -2.65
N TYR A 10 -10.21 -1.96 -2.63
CA TYR A 10 -8.93 -2.04 -1.92
C TYR A 10 -9.10 -2.23 -0.42
N ASP A 11 -10.06 -1.53 0.21
CA ASP A 11 -10.31 -1.66 1.64
C ASP A 11 -10.77 -3.08 2.02
N GLN A 12 -11.66 -3.69 1.21
CA GLN A 12 -12.09 -5.07 1.40
C GLN A 12 -10.93 -6.08 1.23
N GLN A 13 -10.09 -5.88 0.21
CA GLN A 13 -8.93 -6.74 -0.03
C GLN A 13 -7.92 -6.66 1.12
N ILE A 14 -7.60 -5.45 1.59
CA ILE A 14 -6.69 -5.24 2.72
C ILE A 14 -7.24 -5.91 3.98
N ALA A 15 -8.52 -5.74 4.30
CA ALA A 15 -9.14 -6.37 5.46
C ALA A 15 -9.08 -7.91 5.39
N ALA A 16 -9.20 -8.49 4.19
CA ALA A 16 -9.04 -9.93 4.01
C ALA A 16 -7.59 -10.39 4.24
N LEU A 17 -6.61 -9.62 3.75
CA LEU A 17 -5.19 -9.89 3.95
C LEU A 17 -4.76 -9.71 5.41
N GLU A 18 -5.32 -8.75 6.14
CA GLU A 18 -5.11 -8.60 7.58
C GLU A 18 -5.61 -9.82 8.36
N ARG A 19 -6.81 -10.32 8.03
CA ARG A 19 -7.32 -11.56 8.63
C ARG A 19 -6.43 -12.76 8.32
N ASN A 20 -5.87 -12.83 7.11
CA ASN A 20 -4.94 -13.89 6.72
C ASN A 20 -3.61 -13.81 7.49
N GLU A 21 -3.02 -12.62 7.59
CA GLU A 21 -1.80 -12.36 8.36
C GLU A 21 -1.98 -12.77 9.83
N HIS A 22 -3.08 -12.35 10.46
CA HIS A 22 -3.41 -12.75 11.82
C HIS A 22 -3.60 -14.27 11.98
N ALA A 23 -4.15 -14.94 10.97
CA ALA A 23 -4.28 -16.39 10.98
C ALA A 23 -2.92 -17.09 10.88
N GLN A 24 -2.02 -16.59 10.03
CA GLN A 24 -0.65 -17.13 9.94
C GLN A 24 0.16 -16.85 11.20
N GLN A 25 -0.01 -15.70 11.84
CA GLN A 25 0.63 -15.39 13.12
C GLN A 25 0.23 -16.41 14.18
N ARG A 26 -1.08 -16.68 14.35
CA ARG A 26 -1.56 -17.71 15.28
C ARG A 26 -1.01 -19.10 14.95
N ARG A 27 -0.87 -19.42 13.66
CA ARG A 27 -0.31 -20.70 13.23
C ARG A 27 1.18 -20.81 13.57
N PHE A 28 1.95 -19.74 13.38
CA PHE A 28 3.33 -19.65 13.84
C PHE A 28 3.43 -19.85 15.35
N ASP A 29 2.65 -19.09 16.14
CA ASP A 29 2.66 -19.18 17.60
C ASP A 29 2.36 -20.60 18.10
N LEU A 30 1.38 -21.27 17.48
CA LEU A 30 1.03 -22.65 17.80
C LEU A 30 2.13 -23.65 17.41
N SER A 31 2.76 -23.47 16.25
CA SER A 31 3.88 -24.33 15.82
C SER A 31 5.09 -24.19 16.73
N ASP A 32 5.42 -22.96 17.12
CA ASP A 32 6.52 -22.67 18.04
C ASP A 32 6.24 -23.28 19.42
N LEU A 33 5.01 -23.16 19.92
CA LEU A 33 4.60 -23.82 21.17
C LEU A 33 4.75 -25.34 21.07
N ARG A 34 4.29 -25.98 19.99
CA ARG A 34 4.41 -27.44 19.81
C ARG A 34 5.87 -27.88 19.75
N TYR A 35 6.70 -27.16 19.01
CA TYR A 35 8.13 -27.43 18.93
C TYR A 35 8.82 -27.32 20.30
N LYS A 36 8.56 -26.23 21.04
CA LYS A 36 9.12 -26.01 22.39
C LYS A 36 8.71 -27.08 23.40
N ASN A 37 7.53 -27.67 23.21
CA ASN A 37 7.05 -28.79 24.04
C ASN A 37 7.44 -30.17 23.48
N GLY A 38 8.22 -30.24 22.40
CA GLY A 38 8.67 -31.49 21.79
C GLY A 38 7.58 -32.29 21.06
N VAL A 39 6.45 -31.65 20.73
CA VAL A 39 5.29 -32.28 20.10
C VAL A 39 5.41 -32.32 18.57
N ASP A 40 6.17 -31.40 17.98
CA ASP A 40 6.36 -31.29 16.53
C ASP A 40 7.80 -30.88 16.19
N SER A 41 8.21 -31.08 14.95
CA SER A 41 9.55 -30.76 14.44
C SER A 41 9.73 -29.25 14.22
N TYR A 42 10.98 -28.78 14.27
CA TYR A 42 11.30 -27.37 13.96
C TYR A 42 10.95 -26.98 12.51
N LEU A 43 10.87 -27.94 11.59
CA LEU A 43 10.45 -27.67 10.22
C LEU A 43 9.04 -27.07 10.16
N SER A 44 8.14 -27.47 11.05
CA SER A 44 6.79 -26.90 11.16
C SER A 44 6.82 -25.40 11.48
N VAL A 45 7.74 -24.98 12.35
CA VAL A 45 7.96 -23.57 12.73
C VAL A 45 8.49 -22.77 11.55
N LEU A 46 9.48 -23.31 10.82
CA LEU A 46 10.05 -22.64 9.66
C LEU A 46 9.03 -22.47 8.53
N THR A 47 8.22 -23.49 8.26
CA THR A 47 7.12 -23.39 7.29
C THR A 47 6.11 -22.34 7.74
N ALA A 48 5.68 -22.34 9.00
CA ALA A 48 4.74 -21.35 9.50
C ALA A 48 5.29 -19.92 9.47
N GLN A 49 6.59 -19.74 9.73
CA GLN A 49 7.27 -18.45 9.62
C GLN A 49 7.31 -17.96 8.16
N THR A 50 7.59 -18.85 7.20
CA THR A 50 7.60 -18.53 5.78
C THR A 50 6.22 -18.11 5.30
N ASP A 51 5.17 -18.83 5.71
CA ASP A 51 3.78 -18.52 5.39
C ASP A 51 3.34 -17.17 5.98
N LEU A 52 3.73 -16.87 7.23
CA LEU A 52 3.50 -15.58 7.86
C LEU A 52 4.18 -14.44 7.09
N TYR A 53 5.45 -14.61 6.72
CA TYR A 53 6.17 -13.61 5.95
C TYR A 53 5.51 -13.34 4.59
N ALA A 54 5.05 -14.39 3.90
CA ALA A 54 4.33 -14.25 2.63
C ALA A 54 2.99 -13.49 2.81
N ALA A 55 2.27 -13.74 3.91
CA ALA A 55 1.04 -13.02 4.23
C ALA A 55 1.30 -11.53 4.51
N GLN A 56 2.34 -11.22 5.29
CA GLN A 56 2.77 -9.85 5.58
C GLN A 56 3.19 -9.10 4.29
N GLN A 57 3.98 -9.74 3.43
CA GLN A 57 4.39 -9.15 2.15
C GLN A 57 3.18 -8.86 1.26
N SER A 58 2.19 -9.75 1.22
CA SER A 58 0.95 -9.57 0.45
C SER A 58 0.15 -8.38 0.96
N LEU A 59 0.02 -8.25 2.29
CA LEU A 59 -0.66 -7.11 2.94
C LEU A 59 0.04 -5.78 2.64
N ILE A 60 1.37 -5.75 2.70
CA ILE A 60 2.17 -4.56 2.37
C ILE A 60 1.96 -4.15 0.91
N SER A 61 2.04 -5.11 -0.02
CA SER A 61 1.82 -4.86 -1.45
C SER A 61 0.42 -4.33 -1.75
N ALA A 62 -0.62 -4.85 -1.08
CA ALA A 62 -1.99 -4.36 -1.25
C ALA A 62 -2.17 -2.93 -0.71
N ARG A 63 -1.57 -2.62 0.45
CA ARG A 63 -1.54 -1.26 1.01
C ARG A 63 -0.82 -0.31 0.06
N LEU A 64 0.32 -0.70 -0.51
CA LEU A 64 1.05 0.08 -1.50
C LEU A 64 0.19 0.36 -2.75
N ALA A 65 -0.48 -0.66 -3.29
CA ALA A 65 -1.35 -0.50 -4.45
C ALA A 65 -2.47 0.54 -4.22
N ARG A 66 -3.07 0.55 -3.02
CA ARG A 66 -4.06 1.55 -2.62
C ARG A 66 -3.48 2.97 -2.63
N TRP A 67 -2.27 3.16 -2.12
CA TRP A 67 -1.60 4.47 -2.12
C TRP A 67 -1.27 4.95 -3.53
N THR A 68 -0.73 4.07 -4.38
CA THR A 68 -0.45 4.40 -5.79
C THR A 68 -1.71 4.83 -6.52
N ASN A 69 -2.82 4.12 -6.33
CA ASN A 69 -4.11 4.49 -6.93
C ASN A 69 -4.59 5.88 -6.47
N LEU A 70 -4.39 6.21 -5.19
CA LEU A 70 -4.74 7.53 -4.65
C LEU A 70 -3.89 8.65 -5.28
N VAL A 71 -2.59 8.42 -5.43
CA VAL A 71 -1.67 9.37 -6.11
C VAL A 71 -2.07 9.55 -7.58
N ASP A 72 -2.40 8.46 -8.28
CA ASP A 72 -2.85 8.51 -9.67
C ASP A 72 -4.16 9.28 -9.82
N LEU A 73 -5.12 9.08 -8.91
CA LEU A 73 -6.36 9.84 -8.87
C LEU A 73 -6.10 11.34 -8.63
N TYR A 74 -5.21 11.68 -7.69
CA TYR A 74 -4.83 13.06 -7.43
C TYR A 74 -4.19 13.72 -8.67
N ARG A 75 -3.30 13.00 -9.34
CA ARG A 75 -2.68 13.43 -10.61
C ARG A 75 -3.71 13.60 -11.73
N ALA A 76 -4.70 12.72 -11.83
CA ALA A 76 -5.76 12.85 -12.83
C ALA A 76 -6.66 14.08 -12.55
N LEU A 77 -6.92 14.38 -11.28
CA LEU A 77 -7.75 15.52 -10.85
C LEU A 77 -7.04 16.88 -10.99
N GLY A 78 -5.72 16.95 -10.75
CA GLY A 78 -4.95 18.21 -10.84
C GLY A 78 -4.07 18.39 -12.09
N GLY A 79 -3.65 17.30 -12.74
CA GLY A 79 -2.78 17.29 -13.91
C GLY A 79 -3.51 17.04 -15.23
N GLY A 80 -4.68 16.40 -15.20
CA GLY A 80 -5.53 16.21 -16.39
C GLY A 80 -6.16 17.50 -16.92
N TRP A 81 -6.25 18.54 -16.07
CA TRP A 81 -6.68 19.88 -16.47
C TRP A 81 -5.58 20.63 -17.23
N ILE A 82 -4.31 20.46 -16.82
CA ILE A 82 -3.13 21.14 -17.42
C ILE A 82 -2.84 20.59 -18.82
N GLN A 83 -2.93 19.27 -19.01
CA GLN A 83 -2.77 18.64 -20.33
C GLN A 83 -3.87 19.04 -21.33
N ARG A 84 -5.09 19.34 -20.86
CA ARG A 84 -6.19 19.84 -21.70
C ARG A 84 -6.08 21.36 -21.96
N ALA A 85 -5.49 22.10 -21.03
CA ALA A 85 -5.27 23.54 -21.14
C ALA A 85 -4.09 23.92 -22.05
N GLY A 86 -3.27 22.96 -22.51
CA GLY A 86 -2.12 23.23 -23.38
C GLY A 86 -0.98 23.99 -22.68
N GLU A 87 -1.02 24.11 -21.36
CA GLU A 87 -0.02 24.82 -20.58
C GLU A 87 1.04 23.83 -20.08
N THR A 88 2.31 24.15 -20.31
CA THR A 88 3.43 23.34 -19.83
C THR A 88 3.47 23.37 -18.30
N PRO A 89 3.40 22.21 -17.61
CA PRO A 89 3.46 22.19 -16.14
C PRO A 89 4.74 22.86 -15.64
N ARG A 90 4.63 23.75 -14.65
CA ARG A 90 5.79 24.29 -13.94
C ARG A 90 6.50 23.13 -13.24
N ALA A 91 7.81 22.99 -13.50
CA ALA A 91 8.63 21.97 -12.85
C ALA A 91 8.60 22.16 -11.32
N PRO A 92 8.57 21.06 -10.53
CA PRO A 92 8.44 21.12 -9.08
C PRO A 92 9.61 21.81 -8.37
N ASP A 93 10.73 21.99 -9.06
CA ASP A 93 11.97 22.64 -8.63
C ASP A 93 12.21 24.02 -9.28
N ALA A 94 11.24 24.53 -10.05
CA ALA A 94 11.39 25.83 -10.70
C ALA A 94 11.39 26.96 -9.64
N PRO A 95 12.47 27.75 -9.53
CA PRO A 95 12.53 28.85 -8.57
C PRO A 95 11.37 29.81 -8.82
N VAL A 96 10.72 30.25 -7.75
CA VAL A 96 9.68 31.28 -7.78
C VAL A 96 10.32 32.61 -8.19
N ASP A 97 9.87 33.17 -9.32
CA ASP A 97 10.32 34.48 -9.79
C ASP A 97 9.45 35.56 -9.13
N TYR A 98 10.06 36.32 -8.22
CA TYR A 98 9.41 37.39 -7.48
C TYR A 98 9.43 38.75 -8.21
N GLN A 99 9.94 38.83 -9.45
CA GLN A 99 10.19 40.14 -10.11
C GLN A 99 8.96 40.81 -10.75
N THR A 100 7.74 40.28 -10.60
CA THR A 100 6.53 40.90 -11.18
C THR A 100 5.68 41.72 -10.20
N ALA A 101 6.13 41.92 -8.95
CA ALA A 101 5.33 42.61 -7.93
C ALA A 101 5.61 44.13 -7.75
N THR A 102 6.42 44.78 -8.59
CA THR A 102 6.83 46.19 -8.38
C THR A 102 6.63 47.13 -9.57
N ASN A 103 5.53 47.01 -10.32
CA ASN A 103 5.08 48.11 -11.18
C ASN A 103 3.68 48.58 -10.77
N GLY A 104 3.68 49.56 -9.87
CA GLY A 104 2.61 50.51 -9.59
C GLY A 104 3.23 51.88 -9.38
#